data_AF-A0A520GXB6-F1
#
_entry.id   AF-A0A520GXB6-F1
#
_cell.length_a   1.000
_cell.length_b   1.000
_cell.length_c   1.000
_cell.angle_alpha   90.00
_cell.angle_beta   90.00
_cell.angle_gamma   90.00
#
_symmetry.space_group_name_H-M   'P 1'
#
loop_
_entity.id
_entity.type
_entity.pdbx_description
1 polymer ?
#
loop_
_entity_poly.entity_id
_entity_poly.type
_entity_poly.pdbx_seq_one_letter_code
_entity_poly.pdbx_strand_id
1 'polypeptide(L)' 'VRDVKGKLDDKAAVRKALEAARFESVRGAFRFNTNHFPVQDYYLRVVTKDAQGRVTNRTLSTVFKNHADAYVGACKMPAA' A
#
# COMPACT_ATOMS: atom_id res chain seq x y z
N VAL A 1 -5.86 12.24 -9.16
CA VAL A 1 -6.13 13.18 -10.28
C VAL A 1 -7.50 12.96 -10.91
N ARG A 2 -7.84 11.74 -11.36
CA ARG A 2 -9.16 11.45 -11.97
C ARG A 2 -10.32 11.72 -11.02
N ASP A 3 -10.23 11.27 -9.76
CA ASP A 3 -11.27 11.48 -8.74
C ASP A 3 -11.56 12.95 -8.43
N VAL A 4 -10.58 13.83 -8.64
CA VAL A 4 -10.71 15.28 -8.45
C VAL A 4 -10.86 16.05 -9.77
N LYS A 5 -11.04 15.34 -10.90
CA LYS A 5 -11.20 15.92 -12.24
C LYS A 5 -10.11 16.94 -12.61
N GLY A 6 -8.88 16.71 -12.15
CA GLY A 6 -7.73 17.59 -12.41
C GLY A 6 -7.65 18.85 -11.53
N LYS A 7 -8.58 19.09 -10.61
CA LYS A 7 -8.48 20.19 -9.62
C LYS A 7 -7.52 19.80 -8.50
N LEU A 8 -6.27 20.24 -8.60
CA LEU A 8 -5.19 19.90 -7.66
C LEU A 8 -4.92 20.98 -6.61
N ASP A 9 -5.52 22.16 -6.80
CA ASP A 9 -5.52 23.29 -5.88
C ASP A 9 -6.36 23.01 -4.62
N ASP A 10 -7.45 22.25 -4.75
CA ASP A 10 -8.20 21.72 -3.61
C ASP A 10 -7.46 20.55 -2.94
N LYS A 11 -6.53 20.89 -2.05
CA LYS A 11 -5.70 19.93 -1.32
C LYS A 11 -6.53 18.98 -0.45
N ALA A 12 -7.66 19.43 0.09
CA ALA A 12 -8.52 18.60 0.93
C ALA A 12 -9.22 17.53 0.09
N ALA A 13 -9.76 17.90 -1.06
CA ALA A 13 -10.35 16.94 -2.01
C ALA A 13 -9.30 15.95 -2.54
N VAL A 14 -8.09 16.42 -2.85
CA VAL A 14 -6.99 15.55 -3.29
C VAL A 14 -6.64 14.53 -2.21
N ARG A 15 -6.49 14.97 -0.95
CA ARG A 15 -6.20 14.08 0.19
C ARG A 15 -7.27 13.01 0.34
N LYS A 16 -8.54 13.40 0.37
CA LYS A 16 -9.68 12.48 0.50
C LYS A 16 -9.75 11.47 -0.64
N ALA A 17 -9.42 11.90 -1.86
CA ALA A 17 -9.36 11.01 -3.02
C ALA A 17 -8.23 9.96 -2.89
N LEU A 18 -7.07 10.35 -2.37
CA LEU A 18 -5.97 9.42 -2.11
C LEU A 18 -6.32 8.42 -1.00
N GLU A 19 -6.90 8.90 0.10
CA GLU A 19 -7.34 8.07 1.24
C GLU A 19 -8.39 7.03 0.83
N ALA A 20 -9.24 7.34 -0.15
CA ALA A 20 -10.24 6.42 -0.67
C ALA A 20 -9.63 5.20 -1.39
N ALA A 21 -8.35 5.24 -1.77
CA ALA A 21 -7.60 4.12 -2.34
C ALA A 21 -8.34 3.35 -3.45
N ARG A 22 -8.97 4.07 -4.39
CA ARG A 22 -9.79 3.48 -5.48
C ARG A 22 -8.92 2.95 -6.62
N PHE A 23 -8.17 1.89 -6.34
CA PHE A 23 -7.38 1.19 -7.34
C PHE A 23 -7.23 -0.28 -6.98
N GLU A 24 -7.03 -1.11 -8.00
CA GLU A 24 -6.69 -2.51 -7.81
C GLU A 24 -5.18 -2.62 -7.59
N SER A 25 -4.78 -3.02 -6.38
CA SER A 25 -3.38 -3.19 -6.04
C SER A 25 -2.85 -4.52 -6.59
N VAL A 26 -1.69 -4.47 -7.27
CA VAL A 26 -0.95 -5.67 -7.73
C VAL A 26 -0.45 -6.55 -6.56
N ARG A 27 -0.53 -6.04 -5.32
CA ARG A 27 -0.21 -6.78 -4.10
C ARG A 27 -1.41 -7.51 -3.49
N GLY A 28 -2.61 -7.41 -4.10
CA GLY A 28 -3.85 -7.94 -3.54
C GLY A 28 -4.54 -6.93 -2.61
N ALA A 29 -5.19 -7.42 -1.55
CA ALA A 29 -5.95 -6.60 -0.62
C ALA A 29 -5.10 -5.44 -0.07
N PHE A 30 -5.62 -4.22 -0.19
CA PHE A 30 -4.90 -3.00 0.18
C PHE A 30 -5.87 -1.96 0.70
N ARG A 31 -5.49 -1.28 1.77
CA ARG A 31 -6.09 -0.01 2.21
C ARG A 31 -5.05 0.83 2.94
N PHE A 32 -5.29 2.12 3.05
CA PHE A 32 -4.50 2.95 3.96
C PHE A 32 -4.95 2.74 5.42
N ASN A 33 -3.99 2.89 6.31
CA ASN A 33 -4.18 3.00 7.74
C ASN A 33 -4.44 4.48 8.13
N THR A 34 -4.73 4.76 9.39
CA THR A 34 -5.05 6.12 9.88
C THR A 34 -3.89 7.11 9.74
N ASN A 35 -2.65 6.62 9.67
CA ASN A 35 -1.42 7.38 9.42
C ASN A 35 -0.98 7.37 7.94
N HIS A 36 -1.86 6.98 7.02
CA HIS A 36 -1.60 6.85 5.58
C HIS A 36 -0.55 5.78 5.20
N PHE A 37 -0.13 4.92 6.14
CA PHE A 37 0.66 3.74 5.79
C PHE A 37 -0.22 2.63 5.19
N PRO A 38 0.31 1.75 4.33
CA PRO A 38 -0.41 0.59 3.85
C PRO A 38 -0.79 -0.39 4.96
N VAL A 39 -2.03 -0.89 4.91
CA VAL A 39 -2.41 -2.18 5.46
C VAL A 39 -2.49 -3.17 4.31
N GLN A 40 -1.67 -4.21 4.39
CA GLN A 40 -1.46 -5.15 3.28
C GLN A 40 -0.97 -6.51 3.77
N ASP A 41 -0.97 -7.49 2.87
CA ASP A 41 -0.36 -8.79 3.12
C ASP A 41 1.17 -8.71 3.01
N TYR A 42 1.86 -9.51 3.82
CA TYR A 42 3.32 -9.67 3.79
C TYR A 42 3.68 -11.10 3.42
N TYR A 43 4.66 -11.25 2.54
CA TYR A 43 5.04 -12.53 1.96
C TYR A 43 6.47 -12.91 2.30
N LEU A 44 6.69 -14.18 2.62
CA LEU A 44 8.02 -14.76 2.66
C LEU A 44 8.46 -15.05 1.24
N ARG A 45 9.67 -14.61 0.88
CA ARG A 45 10.21 -14.80 -0.46
C ARG A 45 11.66 -15.23 -0.42
N VAL A 46 12.09 -15.92 -1.46
CA VAL A 46 13.48 -16.36 -1.64
C VAL A 46 14.01 -15.85 -2.98
N VAL A 47 15.24 -15.33 -2.95
CA VAL A 47 15.97 -14.97 -4.17
C VAL A 47 16.54 -16.25 -4.79
N THR A 48 16.25 -16.49 -6.06
CA THR A 48 16.66 -17.70 -6.78
C THR A 48 16.94 -17.37 -8.25
N LYS A 49 17.44 -18.35 -9.02
CA LYS A 49 17.53 -18.24 -10.48
C LYS A 49 16.37 -18.99 -11.12
N ASP A 50 15.72 -18.40 -12.12
CA ASP A 50 14.72 -19.09 -12.92
C ASP A 50 15.34 -20.11 -13.90
N ALA A 51 14.51 -20.80 -14.69
CA ALA A 51 14.96 -21.79 -15.67
C ALA A 51 15.86 -21.19 -16.77
N GLN A 52 15.86 -19.86 -16.93
CA GLN A 52 16.70 -19.12 -17.88
C GLN A 52 17.95 -18.53 -17.20
N GLY A 53 18.20 -18.85 -15.93
CA GLY A 53 19.36 -18.38 -15.17
C GLY A 53 19.26 -16.96 -14.62
N ARG A 54 18.11 -16.29 -14.77
CA ARG A 54 17.90 -14.91 -14.30
C ARG A 54 17.58 -14.89 -12.81
N VAL A 55 18.16 -13.94 -12.09
CA VAL A 55 17.84 -13.73 -10.66
C VAL A 55 16.40 -13.22 -10.53
N THR A 56 15.59 -13.93 -9.74
CA THR A 56 14.18 -13.62 -9.48
C THR A 56 13.84 -13.84 -8.01
N ASN A 57 12.66 -13.37 -7.61
CA ASN A 57 12.21 -13.38 -6.24
C ASN A 57 10.91 -14.21 -6.13
N ARG A 58 11.05 -15.47 -5.69
CA ARG A 58 9.94 -16.44 -5.61
C ARG A 58 9.20 -16.32 -4.28
N THR A 59 7.89 -16.09 -4.35
CA THR A 59 7.01 -16.10 -3.17
C THR A 59 6.82 -17.53 -2.66
N LEU A 60 7.01 -17.73 -1.36
CA LEU A 60 6.84 -19.03 -0.70
C LEU A 60 5.49 -19.12 0.02
N SER A 61 5.13 -18.11 0.80
CA SER A 61 3.88 -18.10 1.58
C SER A 61 3.52 -16.69 2.03
N THR A 62 2.29 -16.53 2.53
CA THR A 62 1.84 -15.32 3.22
C THR A 62 2.18 -15.45 4.70
N VAL A 63 2.93 -14.49 5.25
CA VAL A 63 3.35 -14.44 6.65
C VAL A 63 2.35 -13.67 7.50
N PHE A 64 1.87 -12.53 6.99
CA PHE A 64 0.82 -11.74 7.63
C PHE A 64 -0.25 -11.36 6.62
N LYS A 65 -1.51 -11.37 7.05
CA LYS A 65 -2.64 -10.88 6.27
C LYS A 65 -3.12 -9.55 6.84
N ASN A 66 -3.46 -8.58 5.98
CA ASN A 66 -3.96 -7.27 6.38
C ASN A 66 -3.16 -6.63 7.52
N HIS A 67 -1.82 -6.70 7.45
CA HIS A 67 -0.95 -6.25 8.53
C HIS A 67 -0.85 -4.73 8.54
N ALA A 68 -1.12 -4.13 9.70
CA ALA A 68 -0.90 -2.71 9.95
C ALA A 68 0.55 -2.44 10.31
N ASP A 69 1.03 -1.23 10.04
CA ASP A 69 2.36 -0.81 10.45
C ASP A 69 2.47 -0.73 11.99
N ALA A 70 3.64 -1.09 12.52
CA ALA A 70 3.88 -1.18 13.95
C ALA A 70 3.80 0.17 14.70
N TYR A 71 3.86 1.29 13.98
CA TYR A 71 4.02 2.63 14.55
C TYR A 71 2.81 3.53 14.33
N VAL A 72 1.67 2.98 13.89
CA VAL A 72 0.45 3.75 13.66
C VAL A 72 0.06 4.60 14.86
N GLY A 73 0.17 4.07 16.08
CA GLY A 73 -0.16 4.79 17.31
C GLY A 73 0.83 5.90 17.69
N ALA A 74 2.05 5.89 17.14
CA ALA A 74 3.05 6.92 17.38
C ALA A 74 2.96 8.08 16.36
N CYS A 75 2.27 7.87 15.24
CA CYS A 75 2.11 8.89 14.22
C CYS A 75 0.93 9.82 14.56
N LYS A 76 1.25 10.98 15.13
CA LYS A 76 0.26 12.04 15.37
C LYS A 76 0.00 12.80 14.07
N MET A 77 -0.95 12.29 13.28
CA MET A 77 -1.39 12.98 12.07
C MET A 77 -1.99 14.36 12.43
N PRO A 78 -1.71 15.41 11.65
CA PRO A 78 -2.40 16.68 11.78
C PRO A 78 -3.92 16.48 11.64
N ALA A 79 -4.70 17.25 12.38
CA ALA A 79 -6.15 17.29 12.17
C ALA A 79 -6.46 17.68 10.71
N ALA A 80 -7.45 17.00 10.12
CA ALA A 80 -7.91 17.23 8.76
C ALA A 80 -8.69 18.53 8.62
#